data_AF-A0A1I0VEZ3-F1
#
_entry.id   AF-A0A1I0VEZ3-F1
#
_cell.length_a   1.000
_cell.length_b   1.000
_cell.length_c   1.000
_cell.angle_alpha   90.00
_cell.angle_beta   90.00
_cell.angle_gamma   90.00
#
_symmetry.space_group_name_H-M   'P 1'
#
loop_
_entity.id
_entity.type
_entity.pdbx_description
1 polymer ?
#
loop_
_entity_poly.entity_id
_entity_poly.type
_entity_poly.pdbx_seq_one_letter_code
_entity_poly.pdbx_strand_id
1 'polypeptide(L)'
;MADFKTPGVYVQEISTLPASIAPVATAIPAFVGYTAKRQKNGETIPANKPVRVSSYLEYKEIFGESYPEDYGVVLTAAADGSTIVTITDPTNFSPYRMTYQVYMYFNNGGGPCYIVPVGGFVAGPNPAPASVDPGELIAGINALEEEDEPTLLVVPEAVILSATDRKTIHETLITQCAKLQDRFALMDALNYGGQSVQEDGDSFRAEVGSSDLKYGAAYYPSLKTSLYKYYSESKLTITDNRGGAGLGPFHTKRLESLENGDAFATATIRINNTANIDGDIFSIGGNVYTEGTPAFTKGVTDINTADALLSAINTTANPLFTASRTPATSILTLVATAPGASGASIPLTYTDNGDGGAVISGSGTFSWQAPDKTLYNNIIAKLQSKKMELYPSASMAGICARVDRQRGVWKAPANVDVRGVIKPVVAVSAEDQGLLNVDPTSGKSINVIRFFQGKGNLVWGARTLAGNDNEWRYIPVRRLYIFVEESVKKATEFVVFEPNDANTWLRVKTMIENFLSNLWRDGALAGSKAEEAFFVRIGLGKTMTPLDILEGRLIVEIGMAAVRPAEFIILKFSHKLQES
;
A
#
# COMPACT_ATOMS: atom_id res chain seq x y z
N MET A 1 31.24 18.87 -44.99
CA MET A 1 32.15 18.12 -45.89
C MET A 1 33.57 18.49 -45.47
N ALA A 2 34.42 17.51 -45.15
CA ALA A 2 35.78 17.81 -44.72
C ALA A 2 36.55 18.47 -45.87
N ASP A 3 37.19 19.60 -45.58
CA ASP A 3 37.90 20.42 -46.56
C ASP A 3 39.35 19.90 -46.65
N PHE A 4 39.61 18.99 -47.60
CA PHE A 4 40.92 18.35 -47.76
C PHE A 4 41.88 19.27 -48.51
N LYS A 5 42.85 19.87 -47.79
CA LYS A 5 43.76 20.91 -48.32
C LYS A 5 45.12 20.40 -48.79
N THR A 6 45.40 19.10 -48.66
CA THR A 6 46.70 18.52 -49.03
C THR A 6 46.55 17.18 -49.76
N PRO A 7 47.44 16.85 -50.72
CA PRO A 7 47.45 15.53 -51.35
C PRO A 7 47.84 14.45 -50.31
N GLY A 8 47.02 13.41 -50.16
CA GLY A 8 47.25 12.31 -49.22
C GLY A 8 46.14 11.26 -49.25
N VAL A 9 46.36 10.10 -48.60
CA VAL A 9 45.32 9.09 -48.36
C VAL A 9 44.70 9.36 -47.00
N TYR A 10 43.38 9.56 -46.97
CA TYR A 10 42.62 9.81 -45.75
C TYR A 10 41.72 8.61 -45.45
N VAL A 11 41.76 8.14 -44.21
CA VAL A 11 40.81 7.15 -43.70
C VAL A 11 39.78 7.90 -42.88
N GLN A 12 38.51 7.72 -43.21
CA GLN A 12 37.39 8.31 -42.48
C GLN A 12 36.48 7.18 -42.03
N GLU A 13 36.24 7.07 -40.73
CA GLU A 13 35.23 6.17 -40.20
C GLU A 13 33.85 6.82 -40.39
N ILE A 14 33.09 6.28 -41.33
CA ILE A 14 31.67 6.57 -41.46
C ILE A 14 30.94 5.45 -40.73
N SER A 15 30.47 5.72 -39.52
CA SER A 15 29.62 4.76 -38.81
C SER A 15 28.27 4.66 -39.53
N THR A 16 28.04 3.53 -40.20
CA THR A 16 26.77 3.22 -40.89
C THR A 16 25.83 2.34 -40.05
N LEU A 17 26.20 2.05 -38.80
CA LEU A 17 25.35 1.24 -37.93
C LEU A 17 24.09 2.03 -37.58
N PRO A 18 22.88 1.51 -37.91
CA PRO A 18 21.65 2.15 -37.48
C PRO A 18 21.59 2.15 -35.94
N ALA A 19 21.02 3.21 -35.35
CA ALA A 19 20.81 3.24 -33.91
C ALA A 19 19.85 2.12 -33.51
N SER A 20 20.08 1.42 -32.41
CA SER A 20 19.15 0.38 -31.95
C SER A 20 18.01 1.00 -31.15
N ILE A 21 16.78 0.51 -31.34
CA ILE A 21 15.66 0.87 -30.47
C ILE A 21 15.87 0.20 -29.11
N ALA A 22 16.02 1.00 -28.06
CA ALA A 22 16.02 0.49 -26.69
C ALA A 22 14.56 0.30 -26.22
N PRO A 23 14.17 -0.90 -25.76
CA PRO A 23 12.82 -1.14 -25.27
C PRO A 23 12.56 -0.36 -23.99
N VAL A 24 11.39 0.29 -23.90
CA VAL A 24 10.96 1.00 -22.68
C VAL A 24 10.51 0.02 -21.59
N ALA A 25 10.37 0.51 -20.35
CA ALA A 25 9.77 -0.28 -19.29
C ALA A 25 8.29 -0.59 -19.60
N THR A 26 7.79 -1.78 -19.23
CA THR A 26 6.44 -2.22 -19.59
C THR A 26 5.44 -2.20 -18.44
N ALA A 27 5.92 -2.23 -17.18
CA ALA A 27 5.07 -2.38 -15.99
C ALA A 27 5.65 -1.64 -14.77
N ILE A 28 5.79 -0.33 -14.88
CA ILE A 28 6.14 0.54 -13.75
C ILE A 28 4.85 1.25 -13.32
N PRO A 29 4.18 0.79 -12.25
CA PRO A 29 2.94 1.41 -11.82
C PRO A 29 3.18 2.70 -11.05
N ALA A 30 2.21 3.60 -11.13
CA ALA A 30 2.01 4.69 -10.20
C ALA A 30 0.80 4.41 -9.30
N PHE A 31 1.00 4.55 -7.99
CA PHE A 31 -0.04 4.44 -6.97
C PHE A 31 -0.38 5.83 -6.46
N VAL A 32 -1.64 6.23 -6.59
CA VAL A 32 -2.14 7.53 -6.09
C VAL A 32 -3.00 7.31 -4.86
N GLY A 33 -2.63 7.90 -3.72
CA GLY A 33 -3.33 7.66 -2.46
C GLY A 33 -2.75 8.34 -1.24
N TYR A 34 -3.26 7.98 -0.06
CA TYR A 34 -2.91 8.61 1.21
C TYR A 34 -1.73 7.92 1.89
N THR A 35 -0.89 8.71 2.55
CA THR A 35 0.33 8.22 3.25
C THR A 35 0.35 8.68 4.70
N ALA A 36 1.03 7.94 5.58
CA ALA A 36 1.16 8.33 6.98
C ALA A 36 2.08 9.55 7.15
N LYS A 37 3.12 9.63 6.32
CA LYS A 37 4.10 10.72 6.29
C LYS A 37 4.63 10.92 4.87
N ARG A 38 5.43 11.97 4.68
CA ARG A 38 6.05 12.34 3.40
C ARG A 38 7.44 12.92 3.65
N GLN A 39 8.39 12.08 4.05
CA GLN A 39 9.73 12.53 4.42
C GLN A 39 10.81 11.67 3.77
N LYS A 40 11.77 12.28 3.10
CA LYS A 40 12.94 11.58 2.53
C LYS A 40 14.19 12.34 2.90
N ASN A 41 15.16 11.67 3.52
CA ASN A 41 16.44 12.27 3.94
C ASN A 41 16.29 13.55 4.80
N GLY A 42 15.25 13.61 5.65
CA GLY A 42 14.96 14.78 6.49
C GLY A 42 14.19 15.90 5.79
N GLU A 43 13.93 15.80 4.48
CA GLU A 43 13.14 16.77 3.73
C GLU A 43 11.68 16.34 3.60
N THR A 44 10.76 17.30 3.70
CA THR A 44 9.33 17.06 3.49
C THR A 44 9.00 17.06 2.01
N ILE A 45 8.36 15.99 1.54
CA ILE A 45 7.86 15.88 0.17
C ILE A 45 6.47 16.56 0.10
N PRO A 46 6.24 17.49 -0.84
CA PRO A 46 4.93 18.10 -1.07
C PRO A 46 3.84 17.09 -1.44
N ALA A 47 2.57 17.47 -1.25
CA ALA A 47 1.44 16.71 -1.80
C ALA A 47 1.56 16.62 -3.32
N ASN A 48 1.04 15.53 -3.89
CA ASN A 48 0.97 15.30 -5.33
C ASN A 48 2.32 15.27 -6.05
N LYS A 49 3.46 15.24 -5.33
CA LYS A 49 4.77 15.05 -5.95
C LYS A 49 5.02 13.55 -6.15
N PRO A 50 5.10 13.03 -7.40
CA PRO A 50 5.43 11.64 -7.64
C PRO A 50 6.83 11.33 -7.11
N VAL A 51 6.98 10.19 -6.44
CA VAL A 51 8.27 9.71 -5.94
C VAL A 51 8.44 8.26 -6.33
N ARG A 52 9.54 8.00 -7.03
CA ARG A 52 9.95 6.65 -7.38
C ARG A 52 10.52 5.93 -6.16
N VAL A 53 10.04 4.71 -5.93
CA VAL A 53 10.57 3.79 -4.91
C VAL A 53 10.89 2.45 -5.55
N SER A 54 11.91 1.78 -5.03
CA SER A 54 12.45 0.52 -5.55
C SER A 54 12.01 -0.70 -4.75
N SER A 55 11.57 -0.50 -3.50
CA SER A 55 11.18 -1.57 -2.60
C SER A 55 10.10 -1.12 -1.61
N TYR A 56 9.43 -2.09 -0.99
CA TYR A 56 8.47 -1.82 0.09
C TYR A 56 9.14 -1.22 1.34
N LEU A 57 10.41 -1.56 1.61
CA LEU A 57 11.15 -0.97 2.73
C LEU A 57 11.38 0.52 2.51
N GLU A 58 11.82 0.91 1.30
CA GLU A 58 11.98 2.31 0.92
C GLU A 58 10.63 3.06 0.97
N TYR A 59 9.54 2.42 0.51
CA TYR A 59 8.19 2.95 0.68
C TYR A 59 7.89 3.28 2.15
N LYS A 60 8.11 2.34 3.07
CA LYS A 60 7.82 2.53 4.50
C LYS A 60 8.70 3.60 5.13
N GLU A 61 9.97 3.67 4.73
CA GLU A 61 10.90 4.69 5.19
C GLU A 61 10.40 6.09 4.81
N ILE A 62 9.92 6.27 3.58
CA ILE A 62 9.50 7.59 3.07
C ILE A 62 8.07 7.95 3.49
N PHE A 63 7.15 7.00 3.39
CA PHE A 63 5.70 7.21 3.48
C PHE A 63 5.06 6.69 4.77
N GLY A 64 5.79 5.92 5.56
CA GLY A 64 5.35 5.37 6.83
C GLY A 64 4.49 4.11 6.70
N GLU A 65 3.94 3.70 7.85
CA GLU A 65 3.13 2.50 7.99
C GLU A 65 1.66 2.74 7.62
N SER A 66 0.88 1.66 7.60
CA SER A 66 -0.58 1.74 7.54
C SER A 66 -1.15 2.49 8.74
N TYR A 67 -2.40 2.95 8.63
CA TYR A 67 -3.12 3.53 9.76
C TYR A 67 -3.25 2.52 10.90
N PRO A 68 -2.87 2.87 12.14
CA PRO A 68 -3.03 1.98 13.29
C PRO A 68 -4.50 1.98 13.74
N GLU A 69 -5.19 0.86 13.53
CA GLU A 69 -6.57 0.70 14.00
C GLU A 69 -6.64 0.72 15.53
N ASP A 70 -7.65 1.40 16.08
CA ASP A 70 -7.86 1.55 17.52
C ASP A 70 -8.75 0.42 18.08
N TYR A 71 -8.14 -0.75 18.29
CA TYR A 71 -8.81 -1.91 18.86
C TYR A 71 -9.00 -1.76 20.38
N GLY A 72 -10.20 -2.10 20.88
CA GLY A 72 -10.41 -2.28 22.31
C GLY A 72 -9.88 -3.62 22.79
N VAL A 73 -8.95 -3.65 23.74
CA VAL A 73 -8.45 -4.87 24.38
C VAL A 73 -9.02 -4.96 25.79
N VAL A 74 -9.89 -5.94 26.05
CA VAL A 74 -10.53 -6.15 27.37
C VAL A 74 -10.17 -7.52 27.92
N LEU A 75 -9.71 -7.56 29.17
CA LEU A 75 -9.41 -8.78 29.91
C LEU A 75 -10.42 -8.99 31.02
N THR A 76 -10.98 -10.19 31.13
CA THR A 76 -11.86 -10.58 32.25
C THR A 76 -11.44 -11.94 32.81
N ALA A 77 -11.82 -12.22 34.06
CA ALA A 77 -11.62 -13.53 34.67
C ALA A 77 -12.82 -14.44 34.34
N ALA A 78 -12.56 -15.64 33.85
CA ALA A 78 -13.54 -16.71 33.73
C ALA A 78 -13.88 -17.30 35.09
N ALA A 79 -14.98 -18.06 35.16
CA ALA A 79 -15.41 -18.75 36.38
C ALA A 79 -14.40 -19.82 36.86
N ASP A 80 -13.58 -20.35 35.95
CA ASP A 80 -12.50 -21.31 36.24
C ASP A 80 -11.16 -20.63 36.58
N GLY A 81 -11.13 -19.30 36.65
CA GLY A 81 -9.92 -18.51 36.92
C GLY A 81 -9.04 -18.23 35.70
N SER A 82 -9.39 -18.74 34.51
CA SER A 82 -8.67 -18.43 33.27
C SER A 82 -8.92 -16.99 32.80
N THR A 83 -8.00 -16.44 31.99
CA THR A 83 -8.16 -15.09 31.41
C THR A 83 -8.93 -15.18 30.09
N ILE A 84 -10.04 -14.45 30.00
CA ILE A 84 -10.77 -14.22 28.76
C ILE A 84 -10.23 -12.94 28.13
N VAL A 85 -9.80 -13.04 26.87
CA VAL A 85 -9.37 -11.90 26.06
C VAL A 85 -10.46 -11.56 25.06
N THR A 86 -10.98 -10.33 25.11
CA THR A 86 -11.97 -9.80 24.17
C THR A 86 -11.34 -8.66 23.38
N ILE A 87 -11.43 -8.75 22.06
CA ILE A 87 -10.99 -7.70 21.12
C ILE A 87 -12.24 -7.09 20.49
N THR A 88 -12.44 -5.79 20.73
CA THR A 88 -13.52 -5.00 20.14
C THR A 88 -12.97 -4.23 18.95
N ASP A 89 -13.67 -4.29 17.82
CA ASP A 89 -13.31 -3.55 16.62
C ASP A 89 -13.56 -2.04 16.82
N PRO A 90 -12.77 -1.17 16.16
CA PRO A 90 -13.10 0.26 16.09
C PRO A 90 -14.49 0.46 15.48
N THR A 91 -15.14 1.59 15.79
CA THR A 91 -16.45 1.94 15.21
C THR A 91 -16.37 1.99 13.68
N ASN A 92 -15.30 2.55 13.15
CA ASN A 92 -14.99 2.52 11.72
C ASN A 92 -13.53 2.11 11.53
N PHE A 93 -13.30 1.12 10.68
CA PHE A 93 -11.95 0.83 10.21
C PHE A 93 -11.45 1.93 9.28
N SER A 94 -10.13 2.12 9.26
CA SER A 94 -9.51 3.14 8.41
C SER A 94 -9.86 2.95 6.92
N PRO A 95 -10.13 4.05 6.19
CA PRO A 95 -10.32 3.99 4.74
C PRO A 95 -9.00 3.91 3.96
N TYR A 96 -7.85 4.20 4.57
CA TYR A 96 -6.58 4.27 3.86
C TYR A 96 -6.07 2.87 3.48
N ARG A 97 -5.81 2.63 2.19
CA ARG A 97 -5.47 1.31 1.62
C ARG A 97 -4.10 1.26 0.97
N MET A 98 -3.50 2.41 0.64
CA MET A 98 -2.29 2.47 -0.17
C MET A 98 -1.15 1.60 0.36
N THR A 99 -0.80 1.68 1.65
CA THR A 99 0.31 0.89 2.21
C THR A 99 0.11 -0.62 2.04
N TYR A 100 -1.11 -1.14 2.24
CA TYR A 100 -1.41 -2.55 2.04
C TYR A 100 -1.37 -2.95 0.57
N GLN A 101 -1.88 -2.07 -0.31
CA GLN A 101 -1.91 -2.31 -1.75
C GLN A 101 -0.50 -2.30 -2.36
N VAL A 102 0.37 -1.39 -1.93
CA VAL A 102 1.78 -1.37 -2.31
C VAL A 102 2.51 -2.61 -1.80
N TYR A 103 2.22 -3.09 -0.58
CA TYR A 103 2.74 -4.37 -0.11
C TYR A 103 2.32 -5.52 -1.04
N MET A 104 1.04 -5.60 -1.39
CA MET A 104 0.51 -6.64 -2.28
C MET A 104 1.13 -6.59 -3.67
N TYR A 105 1.41 -5.39 -4.20
CA TYR A 105 2.14 -5.19 -5.45
C TYR A 105 3.54 -5.84 -5.40
N PHE A 106 4.36 -5.50 -4.40
CA PHE A 106 5.70 -6.07 -4.27
C PHE A 106 5.65 -7.59 -4.02
N ASN A 107 4.71 -8.06 -3.18
CA ASN A 107 4.54 -9.48 -2.89
C ASN A 107 4.16 -10.32 -4.13
N ASN A 108 3.48 -9.71 -5.11
CA ASN A 108 3.10 -10.35 -6.37
C ASN A 108 4.17 -10.23 -7.48
N GLY A 109 5.38 -9.76 -7.14
CA GLY A 109 6.52 -9.69 -8.05
C GLY A 109 6.73 -8.32 -8.69
N GLY A 110 6.14 -7.27 -8.11
CA GLY A 110 6.39 -5.88 -8.46
C GLY A 110 7.87 -5.49 -8.42
N GLY A 111 8.24 -4.51 -9.24
CA GLY A 111 9.54 -3.86 -9.26
C GLY A 111 9.43 -2.40 -8.81
N PRO A 112 10.29 -1.50 -9.30
CA PRO A 112 10.15 -0.08 -9.05
C PRO A 112 8.74 0.45 -9.37
N CYS A 113 8.26 1.38 -8.58
CA CYS A 113 6.96 2.02 -8.78
C CYS A 113 7.02 3.48 -8.33
N TYR A 114 6.02 4.26 -8.75
CA TYR A 114 5.80 5.62 -8.31
C TYR A 114 4.72 5.64 -7.23
N ILE A 115 4.94 6.49 -6.23
CA ILE A 115 3.97 6.81 -5.19
C ILE A 115 3.63 8.28 -5.31
N VAL A 116 2.34 8.59 -5.41
CA VAL A 116 1.83 9.95 -5.41
C VAL A 116 1.05 10.17 -4.11
N PRO A 117 1.68 10.79 -3.10
CA PRO A 117 1.04 11.02 -1.83
C PRO A 117 0.12 12.24 -1.92
N VAL A 118 -1.19 12.01 -1.95
CA VAL A 118 -2.17 13.11 -2.10
C VAL A 118 -2.46 13.81 -0.77
N GLY A 119 -2.38 13.08 0.33
CA GLY A 119 -2.70 13.59 1.66
C GLY A 119 -2.15 12.72 2.79
N GLY A 120 -2.32 13.24 4.02
CA GLY A 120 -1.99 12.54 5.26
C GLY A 120 -3.21 11.87 5.88
N PHE A 121 -3.01 10.94 6.80
CA PHE A 121 -4.11 10.34 7.55
C PHE A 121 -4.78 11.34 8.49
N VAL A 122 -6.11 11.33 8.57
CA VAL A 122 -6.86 12.09 9.57
C VAL A 122 -6.59 11.53 10.98
N ALA A 123 -6.26 12.42 11.91
CA ALA A 123 -6.02 12.06 13.31
C ALA A 123 -7.31 11.61 14.02
N GLY A 124 -7.18 10.67 14.96
CA GLY A 124 -8.30 10.14 15.74
C GLY A 124 -8.25 8.60 15.80
N PRO A 125 -9.29 7.94 16.34
CA PRO A 125 -9.38 6.48 16.38
C PRO A 125 -10.23 5.86 15.24
N ASN A 126 -11.11 6.65 14.61
CA ASN A 126 -12.12 6.16 13.66
C ASN A 126 -12.30 7.11 12.47
N PRO A 127 -11.34 7.18 11.54
CA PRO A 127 -11.44 8.09 10.40
C PRO A 127 -12.59 7.64 9.49
N ALA A 128 -13.48 8.56 9.13
CA ALA A 128 -14.65 8.27 8.30
C ALA A 128 -14.26 8.06 6.83
N PRO A 129 -15.04 7.30 6.03
CA PRO A 129 -14.81 7.17 4.58
C PRO A 129 -14.69 8.52 3.85
N ALA A 130 -15.42 9.54 4.30
CA ALA A 130 -15.34 10.92 3.76
C ALA A 130 -13.99 11.62 4.00
N SER A 131 -13.06 11.00 4.72
CA SER A 131 -11.67 11.47 4.83
C SER A 131 -10.81 11.16 3.59
N VAL A 132 -11.37 10.41 2.63
CA VAL A 132 -10.80 10.24 1.28
C VAL A 132 -11.51 11.22 0.36
N ASP A 133 -10.79 12.25 -0.07
CA ASP A 133 -11.29 13.30 -0.95
C ASP A 133 -11.01 12.95 -2.43
N PRO A 134 -12.04 12.80 -3.29
CA PRO A 134 -11.83 12.54 -4.71
C PRO A 134 -11.05 13.65 -5.42
N GLY A 135 -11.16 14.91 -4.98
CA GLY A 135 -10.40 16.04 -5.53
C GLY A 135 -8.89 15.91 -5.29
N GLU A 136 -8.49 15.43 -4.10
CA GLU A 136 -7.08 15.15 -3.80
C GLU A 136 -6.55 14.00 -4.66
N LEU A 137 -7.35 12.93 -4.84
CA LEU A 137 -6.98 11.82 -5.72
C LEU A 137 -6.84 12.26 -7.19
N ILE A 138 -7.76 13.08 -7.69
CA ILE A 138 -7.68 13.65 -9.06
C ILE A 138 -6.43 14.52 -9.22
N ALA A 139 -6.11 15.35 -8.24
CA ALA A 139 -4.89 16.17 -8.26
C ALA A 139 -3.63 15.30 -8.35
N GLY A 140 -3.59 14.18 -7.62
CA GLY A 140 -2.50 13.21 -7.70
C GLY A 140 -2.42 12.50 -9.06
N ILE A 141 -3.56 12.12 -9.65
CA ILE A 141 -3.59 11.54 -11.01
C ILE A 141 -3.03 12.55 -12.02
N ASN A 142 -3.48 13.80 -11.97
CA ASN A 142 -3.02 14.85 -12.89
C ASN A 142 -1.52 15.14 -12.76
N ALA A 143 -0.97 15.07 -11.55
CA ALA A 143 0.47 15.26 -11.34
C ALA A 143 1.33 14.18 -12.03
N LEU A 144 0.78 13.00 -12.31
CA LEU A 144 1.49 11.97 -13.06
C LEU A 144 1.63 12.27 -14.56
N GLU A 145 0.92 13.27 -15.09
CA GLU A 145 1.09 13.64 -16.51
C GLU A 145 2.51 14.14 -16.82
N GLU A 146 3.20 14.70 -15.83
CA GLU A 146 4.56 15.20 -15.96
C GLU A 146 5.62 14.09 -15.89
N GLU A 147 5.24 12.88 -15.50
CA GLU A 147 6.12 11.72 -15.38
C GLU A 147 5.98 10.79 -16.58
N ASP A 148 7.11 10.48 -17.21
CA ASP A 148 7.21 9.71 -18.47
C ASP A 148 7.44 8.20 -18.26
N GLU A 149 7.90 7.78 -17.08
CA GLU A 149 8.17 6.37 -16.77
C GLU A 149 6.92 5.53 -16.37
N PRO A 150 5.87 6.07 -15.71
CA PRO A 150 4.70 5.28 -15.33
C PRO A 150 3.94 4.68 -16.52
N THR A 151 3.76 3.36 -16.50
CA THR A 151 3.02 2.63 -17.55
C THR A 151 1.73 1.99 -17.05
N LEU A 152 1.53 1.93 -15.73
CA LEU A 152 0.29 1.43 -15.12
C LEU A 152 -0.22 2.44 -14.10
N LEU A 153 -1.53 2.64 -14.02
CA LEU A 153 -2.16 3.53 -13.04
C LEU A 153 -3.06 2.75 -12.09
N VAL A 154 -2.91 3.00 -10.79
CA VAL A 154 -3.68 2.36 -9.72
C VAL A 154 -4.07 3.40 -8.67
N VAL A 155 -5.34 3.41 -8.26
CA VAL A 155 -5.86 4.27 -7.18
C VAL A 155 -6.44 3.39 -6.07
N PRO A 156 -5.63 2.98 -5.08
CA PRO A 156 -6.04 2.07 -4.00
C PRO A 156 -7.31 2.49 -3.26
N GLU A 157 -7.48 3.78 -2.98
CA GLU A 157 -8.61 4.30 -2.21
C GLU A 157 -9.90 4.49 -3.02
N ALA A 158 -9.91 4.27 -4.34
CA ALA A 158 -11.12 4.42 -5.15
C ALA A 158 -12.28 3.53 -4.67
N VAL A 159 -11.96 2.39 -4.04
CA VAL A 159 -12.92 1.45 -3.45
C VAL A 159 -13.66 1.99 -2.21
N ILE A 160 -13.19 3.09 -1.62
CA ILE A 160 -13.82 3.74 -0.46
C ILE A 160 -14.87 4.77 -0.90
N LEU A 161 -14.71 5.32 -2.11
CA LEU A 161 -15.52 6.41 -2.62
C LEU A 161 -16.98 6.00 -2.89
N SER A 162 -17.85 7.00 -2.99
CA SER A 162 -19.19 6.80 -3.52
C SER A 162 -19.14 6.32 -4.98
N ALA A 163 -20.22 5.72 -5.49
CA ALA A 163 -20.27 5.30 -6.90
C ALA A 163 -20.06 6.48 -7.87
N THR A 164 -20.59 7.67 -7.54
CA THR A 164 -20.42 8.89 -8.33
C THR A 164 -18.95 9.34 -8.36
N ASP A 165 -18.30 9.42 -7.20
CA ASP A 165 -16.92 9.89 -7.12
C ASP A 165 -15.95 8.87 -7.71
N ARG A 166 -16.18 7.57 -7.47
CA ARG A 166 -15.39 6.50 -8.08
C ARG A 166 -15.49 6.51 -9.60
N LYS A 167 -16.67 6.80 -10.16
CA LYS A 167 -16.84 7.00 -11.60
C LYS A 167 -15.93 8.12 -12.13
N THR A 168 -15.89 9.25 -11.44
CA THR A 168 -15.00 10.36 -11.82
C THR A 168 -13.54 9.95 -11.79
N ILE A 169 -13.10 9.15 -10.81
CA ILE A 169 -11.74 8.60 -10.78
C ILE A 169 -11.49 7.68 -11.99
N HIS A 170 -12.39 6.75 -12.29
CA HIS A 170 -12.24 5.84 -13.43
C HIS A 170 -12.15 6.59 -14.76
N GLU A 171 -13.02 7.60 -14.98
CA GLU A 171 -13.00 8.44 -16.18
C GLU A 171 -11.69 9.22 -16.28
N THR A 172 -11.22 9.82 -15.18
CA THR A 172 -9.93 10.56 -15.15
C THR A 172 -8.76 9.66 -15.53
N LEU A 173 -8.69 8.44 -14.97
CA LEU A 173 -7.64 7.47 -15.29
C LEU A 173 -7.63 7.10 -16.78
N ILE A 174 -8.81 6.77 -17.35
CA ILE A 174 -8.92 6.38 -18.76
C ILE A 174 -8.58 7.56 -19.67
N THR A 175 -9.08 8.75 -19.38
CA THR A 175 -8.78 9.96 -20.15
C THR A 175 -7.29 10.27 -20.18
N GLN A 176 -6.59 10.16 -19.04
CA GLN A 176 -5.15 10.35 -19.01
C GLN A 176 -4.42 9.28 -19.83
N CYS A 177 -4.80 8.01 -19.69
CA CYS A 177 -4.20 6.92 -20.48
C CYS A 177 -4.43 7.12 -21.98
N ALA A 178 -5.61 7.59 -22.39
CA ALA A 178 -5.93 7.85 -23.79
C ALA A 178 -5.19 9.06 -24.37
N LYS A 179 -4.94 10.08 -23.53
CA LYS A 179 -4.20 11.30 -23.87
C LYS A 179 -2.72 11.01 -24.10
N LEU A 180 -2.08 10.29 -23.17
CA LEU A 180 -0.63 10.07 -23.19
C LEU A 180 -0.23 8.81 -23.97
N GLN A 181 -1.12 7.82 -24.07
CA GLN A 181 -0.97 6.58 -24.85
C GLN A 181 0.22 5.69 -24.46
N ASP A 182 0.90 6.02 -23.37
CA ASP A 182 2.07 5.35 -22.79
C ASP A 182 1.71 4.51 -21.54
N ARG A 183 0.47 4.61 -21.06
CA ARG A 183 0.02 4.02 -19.79
C ARG A 183 -1.35 3.34 -19.88
N PHE A 184 -1.64 2.50 -18.88
CA PHE A 184 -2.83 1.66 -18.82
C PHE A 184 -3.42 1.58 -17.40
N ALA A 185 -4.73 1.76 -17.26
CA ALA A 185 -5.40 1.81 -15.96
C ALA A 185 -5.81 0.41 -15.45
N LEU A 186 -5.56 0.13 -14.18
CA LEU A 186 -6.05 -1.06 -13.49
C LEU A 186 -7.06 -0.65 -12.43
N MET A 187 -8.27 -1.20 -12.53
CA MET A 187 -9.43 -0.83 -11.73
C MET A 187 -10.01 -2.03 -10.99
N ASP A 188 -10.79 -1.73 -9.95
CA ASP A 188 -11.44 -2.71 -9.11
C ASP A 188 -12.96 -2.65 -9.30
N ALA A 189 -13.57 -3.79 -9.59
CA ALA A 189 -15.01 -3.95 -9.55
C ALA A 189 -15.43 -4.40 -8.15
N LEU A 190 -16.29 -3.61 -7.50
CA LEU A 190 -16.67 -3.84 -6.11
C LEU A 190 -17.67 -4.99 -5.98
N ASN A 191 -17.61 -5.67 -4.83
CA ASN A 191 -18.66 -6.60 -4.41
C ASN A 191 -19.43 -6.05 -3.21
N TYR A 192 -20.76 -6.09 -3.29
CA TYR A 192 -21.63 -5.56 -2.25
C TYR A 192 -22.36 -6.68 -1.51
N GLY A 193 -22.51 -6.52 -0.19
CA GLY A 193 -23.25 -7.47 0.63
C GLY A 193 -24.71 -7.57 0.18
N GLY A 194 -25.15 -8.78 -0.17
CA GLY A 194 -26.52 -9.05 -0.61
C GLY A 194 -26.79 -8.86 -2.09
N GLN A 195 -25.80 -8.42 -2.89
CA GLN A 195 -25.90 -8.39 -4.35
C GLN A 195 -25.40 -9.70 -4.97
N SER A 196 -25.95 -10.03 -6.13
CA SER A 196 -25.45 -11.09 -7.02
C SER A 196 -24.22 -10.61 -7.79
N VAL A 197 -23.46 -11.57 -8.34
CA VAL A 197 -22.29 -11.26 -9.18
C VAL A 197 -22.66 -10.40 -10.39
N GLN A 198 -23.86 -10.61 -10.95
CA GLN A 198 -24.35 -9.81 -12.07
C GLN A 198 -24.61 -8.35 -11.64
N GLU A 199 -25.31 -8.14 -10.52
CA GLU A 199 -25.61 -6.78 -10.00
C GLU A 199 -24.34 -6.01 -9.63
N ASP A 200 -23.34 -6.68 -9.05
CA ASP A 200 -22.00 -6.11 -8.81
C ASP A 200 -21.35 -5.66 -10.14
N GLY A 201 -21.42 -6.53 -11.16
CA GLY A 201 -20.90 -6.24 -12.50
C GLY A 201 -21.60 -5.06 -13.18
N ASP A 202 -22.93 -4.98 -13.05
CA ASP A 202 -23.74 -3.90 -13.61
C ASP A 202 -23.46 -2.57 -12.90
N SER A 203 -23.26 -2.61 -11.58
CA SER A 203 -22.83 -1.46 -10.79
C SER A 203 -21.49 -0.91 -11.28
N PHE A 204 -20.47 -1.76 -11.44
CA PHE A 204 -19.17 -1.33 -11.97
C PHE A 204 -19.29 -0.74 -13.39
N ARG A 205 -20.09 -1.34 -14.27
CA ARG A 205 -20.26 -0.85 -15.64
C ARG A 205 -20.87 0.54 -15.72
N ALA A 206 -21.74 0.89 -14.78
CA ALA A 206 -22.32 2.22 -14.64
C ALA A 206 -21.28 3.27 -14.16
N GLU A 207 -20.23 2.82 -13.48
CA GLU A 207 -19.13 3.62 -12.94
C GLU A 207 -17.95 3.78 -13.91
N VAL A 208 -18.09 3.35 -15.16
CA VAL A 208 -17.08 3.52 -16.20
C VAL A 208 -17.73 4.22 -17.39
N GLY A 209 -17.01 5.13 -18.04
CA GLY A 209 -17.45 5.78 -19.28
C GLY A 209 -17.63 4.80 -20.45
N SER A 210 -17.84 5.31 -21.66
CA SER A 210 -17.94 4.49 -22.90
C SER A 210 -16.79 4.72 -23.89
N SER A 211 -15.94 5.71 -23.62
CA SER A 211 -14.82 6.08 -24.49
C SER A 211 -13.54 5.43 -24.02
N ASP A 212 -12.63 5.14 -24.97
CA ASP A 212 -11.24 4.75 -24.69
C ASP A 212 -11.06 3.53 -23.77
N LEU A 213 -12.08 2.68 -23.70
CA LEU A 213 -12.13 1.46 -22.88
C LEU A 213 -10.95 0.50 -23.09
N LYS A 214 -10.28 0.60 -24.25
CA LYS A 214 -9.08 -0.17 -24.54
C LYS A 214 -7.93 0.13 -23.59
N TYR A 215 -7.88 1.28 -22.93
CA TYR A 215 -6.79 1.70 -22.04
C TYR A 215 -6.97 1.29 -20.57
N GLY A 216 -8.02 0.52 -20.23
CA GLY A 216 -8.24 0.05 -18.86
C GLY A 216 -8.60 -1.41 -18.77
N ALA A 217 -8.45 -1.99 -17.57
CA ALA A 217 -9.00 -3.30 -17.22
C ALA A 217 -9.51 -3.29 -15.78
N ALA A 218 -10.60 -4.04 -15.55
CA ALA A 218 -11.20 -4.22 -14.23
C ALA A 218 -11.03 -5.64 -13.70
N TYR A 219 -10.95 -5.79 -12.38
CA TYR A 219 -10.83 -7.08 -11.71
C TYR A 219 -11.85 -7.22 -10.57
N TYR A 220 -12.43 -8.41 -10.47
CA TYR A 220 -13.43 -8.82 -9.47
C TYR A 220 -13.06 -10.20 -8.91
N PRO A 221 -13.44 -10.55 -7.66
CA PRO A 221 -13.93 -9.68 -6.59
C PRO A 221 -12.79 -9.20 -5.69
N SER A 222 -13.12 -8.62 -4.54
CA SER A 222 -12.16 -8.43 -3.45
C SER A 222 -11.60 -9.76 -2.93
N LEU A 223 -10.44 -9.68 -2.27
CA LEU A 223 -9.63 -10.81 -1.86
C LEU A 223 -9.46 -10.80 -0.34
N LYS A 224 -9.75 -11.94 0.31
CA LYS A 224 -9.35 -12.15 1.71
C LYS A 224 -7.87 -12.42 1.75
N THR A 225 -7.09 -11.49 2.27
CA THR A 225 -5.63 -11.58 2.29
C THR A 225 -5.11 -12.24 3.57
N SER A 226 -3.85 -12.68 3.55
CA SER A 226 -3.16 -13.13 4.77
C SER A 226 -2.79 -11.98 5.71
N LEU A 227 -2.80 -10.75 5.19
CA LEU A 227 -2.59 -9.52 5.95
C LEU A 227 -3.71 -9.34 6.97
N TYR A 228 -3.37 -8.65 8.05
CA TYR A 228 -4.31 -8.20 9.05
C TYR A 228 -4.25 -6.68 9.12
N LYS A 229 -5.31 -6.09 9.64
CA LYS A 229 -5.35 -4.66 9.84
C LYS A 229 -4.30 -4.27 10.87
N TYR A 230 -3.48 -3.30 10.50
CA TYR A 230 -2.36 -2.82 11.28
C TYR A 230 -2.84 -2.21 12.60
N TYR A 231 -2.10 -2.46 13.65
CA TYR A 231 -2.27 -1.88 14.97
C TYR A 231 -0.90 -1.52 15.52
N SER A 232 -0.86 -0.54 16.42
CA SER A 232 0.38 -0.09 17.05
C SER A 232 0.36 -0.53 18.51
N GLU A 233 1.28 -1.40 18.90
CA GLU A 233 1.37 -1.95 20.26
C GLU A 233 1.62 -0.87 21.33
N SER A 234 2.32 0.19 20.95
CA SER A 234 2.55 1.39 21.76
C SER A 234 1.33 2.29 21.93
N LYS A 235 0.27 2.09 21.13
CA LYS A 235 -0.96 2.88 21.17
C LYS A 235 -2.15 2.12 21.73
N LEU A 236 -2.20 0.80 21.60
CA LEU A 236 -3.29 0.00 22.15
C LEU A 236 -3.23 -0.06 23.67
N THR A 237 -4.32 0.34 24.33
CA THR A 237 -4.46 0.33 25.79
C THR A 237 -5.31 -0.85 26.24
N ILE A 238 -4.91 -1.49 27.34
CA ILE A 238 -5.60 -2.65 27.91
C ILE A 238 -6.61 -2.19 28.98
N THR A 239 -7.84 -2.68 28.87
CA THR A 239 -8.84 -2.63 29.94
C THR A 239 -8.82 -3.95 30.69
N ASP A 240 -8.08 -4.01 31.80
CA ASP A 240 -8.00 -5.23 32.63
C ASP A 240 -9.03 -5.20 33.77
N ASN A 241 -10.03 -6.07 33.68
CA ASN A 241 -11.10 -6.22 34.67
C ASN A 241 -10.94 -7.51 35.52
N ARG A 242 -9.78 -8.17 35.47
CA ARG A 242 -9.48 -9.34 36.32
C ARG A 242 -9.34 -8.85 37.77
N GLY A 243 -10.38 -9.03 38.58
CA GLY A 243 -10.45 -8.52 39.96
C GLY A 243 -11.49 -7.43 40.20
N GLY A 244 -12.27 -7.05 39.18
CA GLY A 244 -13.26 -5.97 39.21
C GLY A 244 -12.99 -4.93 38.14
N ALA A 245 -13.94 -4.02 37.90
CA ALA A 245 -13.84 -3.03 36.82
C ALA A 245 -12.59 -2.15 36.99
N GLY A 246 -11.64 -2.27 36.05
CA GLY A 246 -10.38 -1.53 36.03
C GLY A 246 -9.38 -1.89 37.14
N LEU A 247 -9.59 -3.00 37.86
CA LEU A 247 -8.75 -3.39 39.00
C LEU A 247 -7.65 -4.41 38.63
N GLY A 248 -7.58 -4.83 37.36
CA GLY A 248 -6.58 -5.78 36.93
C GLY A 248 -5.18 -5.15 36.77
N PRO A 249 -4.11 -5.95 36.89
CA PRO A 249 -2.73 -5.46 36.91
C PRO A 249 -2.28 -4.76 35.63
N PHE A 250 -2.90 -5.04 34.49
CA PHE A 250 -2.58 -4.40 33.20
C PHE A 250 -3.55 -3.28 32.82
N HIS A 251 -4.44 -2.85 33.71
CA HIS A 251 -5.40 -1.79 33.38
C HIS A 251 -4.66 -0.50 33.01
N THR A 252 -5.06 0.16 31.92
CA THR A 252 -4.44 1.35 31.30
C THR A 252 -3.02 1.17 30.75
N LYS A 253 -2.43 -0.02 30.87
CA LYS A 253 -1.11 -0.32 30.30
C LYS A 253 -1.20 -0.50 28.78
N ARG A 254 -0.10 -0.22 28.08
CA ARG A 254 0.02 -0.44 26.63
C ARG A 254 0.29 -1.91 26.32
N LEU A 255 -0.11 -2.38 25.15
CA LEU A 255 0.10 -3.77 24.74
C LEU A 255 1.59 -4.17 24.77
N GLU A 256 2.50 -3.29 24.38
CA GLU A 256 3.95 -3.53 24.42
C GLU A 256 4.50 -3.83 25.83
N SER A 257 3.82 -3.38 26.88
CA SER A 257 4.21 -3.66 28.26
C SER A 257 3.97 -5.12 28.67
N LEU A 258 3.08 -5.84 27.97
CA LEU A 258 2.90 -7.27 28.21
C LEU A 258 4.08 -8.09 27.67
N GLU A 259 4.69 -7.65 26.57
CA GLU A 259 5.85 -8.33 25.99
C GLU A 259 7.12 -8.09 26.82
N ASN A 260 7.34 -6.84 27.21
CA ASN A 260 8.61 -6.38 27.79
C ASN A 260 8.57 -6.22 29.33
N GLY A 261 7.38 -6.06 29.92
CA GLY A 261 7.21 -5.65 31.31
C GLY A 261 7.46 -4.15 31.51
N ASP A 262 7.32 -3.67 32.74
CA ASP A 262 7.72 -2.30 33.09
C ASP A 262 9.26 -2.18 33.05
N ALA A 263 9.80 -1.09 32.50
CA ALA A 263 11.26 -0.90 32.45
C ALA A 263 11.88 -0.72 33.85
N PHE A 264 11.14 -0.08 34.76
CA PHE A 264 11.53 0.19 36.14
C PHE A 264 10.33 -0.02 37.07
N ALA A 265 10.61 -0.41 38.32
CA ALA A 265 9.58 -0.42 39.35
C ALA A 265 9.20 1.03 39.71
N THR A 266 7.92 1.26 39.97
CA THR A 266 7.40 2.59 40.33
C THR A 266 6.52 2.53 41.57
N ALA A 267 6.41 3.66 42.26
CA ALA A 267 5.42 3.84 43.30
C ALA A 267 4.87 5.27 43.26
N THR A 268 3.65 5.46 43.75
CA THR A 268 3.06 6.78 43.89
C THR A 268 2.74 7.10 45.33
N ILE A 269 2.86 8.38 45.66
CA ILE A 269 2.35 8.97 46.90
C ILE A 269 1.39 10.06 46.47
N ARG A 270 0.14 9.97 46.91
CA ARG A 270 -0.88 10.98 46.66
C ARG A 270 -1.27 11.65 47.98
N ILE A 271 -1.10 12.97 48.04
CA ILE A 271 -1.66 13.76 49.13
C ILE A 271 -3.12 14.02 48.81
N ASN A 272 -4.02 13.56 49.67
CA ASN A 272 -5.46 13.68 49.48
C ASN A 272 -6.09 14.75 50.38
N ASN A 273 -5.45 15.05 51.51
CA ASN A 273 -5.88 16.09 52.42
C ASN A 273 -4.71 16.59 53.26
N THR A 274 -4.23 17.78 52.94
CA THR A 274 -3.13 18.42 53.67
C THR A 274 -3.46 18.79 55.12
N ALA A 275 -4.73 18.85 55.49
CA ALA A 275 -5.10 19.11 56.89
C ALA A 275 -4.78 17.91 57.79
N ASN A 276 -4.74 16.70 57.23
CA ASN A 276 -4.66 15.43 57.96
C ASN A 276 -3.29 14.77 57.84
N ILE A 277 -2.23 15.56 57.62
CA ILE A 277 -0.87 15.06 57.39
C ILE A 277 0.11 15.44 58.52
N ASP A 278 -0.40 16.08 59.58
CA ASP A 278 0.43 16.56 60.69
C ASP A 278 1.11 15.40 61.43
N GLY A 279 2.45 15.41 61.44
CA GLY A 279 3.26 14.36 62.06
C GLY A 279 3.25 13.00 61.34
N ASP A 280 2.66 12.90 60.15
CA ASP A 280 2.68 11.70 59.33
C ASP A 280 4.10 11.32 58.87
N ILE A 281 4.32 10.02 58.65
CA ILE A 281 5.65 9.51 58.30
C ILE A 281 5.62 8.79 56.95
N PHE A 282 6.50 9.20 56.04
CA PHE A 282 6.79 8.50 54.78
C PHE A 282 8.16 7.85 54.86
N SER A 283 8.24 6.52 54.77
CA SER A 283 9.52 5.81 54.63
C SER A 283 9.69 5.29 53.21
N ILE A 284 10.79 5.67 52.55
CA ILE A 284 11.05 5.37 51.14
C ILE A 284 12.50 4.90 51.00
N GLY A 285 12.70 3.65 50.58
CA GLY A 285 14.04 3.11 50.37
C GLY A 285 14.96 3.17 51.59
N GLY A 286 14.39 3.13 52.81
CA GLY A 286 15.10 3.24 54.08
C GLY A 286 15.25 4.68 54.62
N ASN A 287 14.96 5.72 53.83
CA ASN A 287 14.92 7.11 54.31
C ASN A 287 13.55 7.39 54.94
N VAL A 288 13.50 8.24 55.96
CA VAL A 288 12.27 8.60 56.69
C VAL A 288 12.03 10.10 56.58
N TYR A 289 10.82 10.47 56.17
CA TYR A 289 10.36 11.85 56.05
C TYR A 289 9.13 12.03 56.92
N THR A 290 9.31 12.65 58.08
CA THR A 290 8.23 12.97 59.01
C THR A 290 7.77 14.39 58.78
N GLU A 291 6.46 14.60 58.65
CA GLU A 291 5.91 15.96 58.57
C GLU A 291 6.23 16.74 59.85
N GLY A 292 6.72 17.95 59.68
CA GLY A 292 7.24 18.81 60.73
C GLY A 292 8.72 19.15 60.55
N THR A 293 9.21 20.07 61.39
CA THR A 293 10.62 20.46 61.37
C THR A 293 11.46 19.37 62.05
N PRO A 294 12.56 18.88 61.44
CA PRO A 294 13.28 19.47 60.30
C PRO A 294 13.07 18.78 58.94
N ALA A 295 12.23 17.75 58.80
CA ALA A 295 12.22 16.92 57.59
C ALA A 295 11.49 17.57 56.41
N PHE A 296 10.21 17.91 56.58
CA PHE A 296 9.47 18.75 55.63
C PHE A 296 8.24 19.38 56.32
N THR A 297 7.92 20.62 55.97
CA THR A 297 6.72 21.29 56.50
C THR A 297 5.63 21.28 55.43
N LYS A 298 4.41 20.89 55.80
CA LYS A 298 3.27 20.92 54.87
C LYS A 298 2.99 22.33 54.32
N GLY A 299 2.41 22.37 53.12
CA GLY A 299 1.97 23.59 52.47
C GLY A 299 0.51 23.94 52.78
N VAL A 300 0.01 24.99 52.11
CA VAL A 300 -1.39 25.46 52.26
C VAL A 300 -2.38 24.58 51.51
N THR A 301 -1.94 23.91 50.44
CA THR A 301 -2.76 23.02 49.61
C THR A 301 -2.09 21.66 49.45
N ASP A 302 -2.85 20.62 49.07
CA ASP A 302 -2.34 19.27 48.80
C ASP A 302 -1.19 19.28 47.78
N ILE A 303 -1.28 20.15 46.77
CA ILE A 303 -0.24 20.33 45.75
C ILE A 303 1.03 20.91 46.38
N ASN A 304 0.90 21.94 47.23
CA ASN A 304 2.06 22.55 47.88
C ASN A 304 2.71 21.61 48.89
N THR A 305 1.93 20.79 49.58
CA THR A 305 2.43 19.75 50.49
C THR A 305 3.16 18.65 49.72
N ALA A 306 2.61 18.23 48.58
CA ALA A 306 3.29 17.32 47.66
C ALA A 306 4.62 17.90 47.15
N ASP A 307 4.68 19.20 46.84
CA ASP A 307 5.92 19.90 46.44
C ASP A 307 6.95 19.97 47.58
N ALA A 308 6.51 20.22 48.81
CA ALA A 308 7.37 20.25 49.99
C ALA A 308 8.00 18.88 50.26
N LEU A 309 7.19 17.81 50.21
CA LEU A 309 7.68 16.44 50.34
C LEU A 309 8.63 16.07 49.20
N LEU A 310 8.31 16.42 47.95
CA LEU A 310 9.19 16.19 46.80
C LEU A 310 10.55 16.88 47.00
N SER A 311 10.54 18.11 47.50
CA SER A 311 11.76 18.88 47.76
C SER A 311 12.63 18.22 48.83
N ALA A 312 12.02 17.71 49.91
CA ALA A 312 12.73 16.99 50.96
C ALA A 312 13.33 15.67 50.46
N ILE A 313 12.58 14.92 49.65
CA ILE A 313 13.05 13.68 49.01
C ILE A 313 14.27 13.96 48.12
N ASN A 314 14.16 14.96 47.23
CA ASN A 314 15.24 15.29 46.30
C ASN A 314 16.47 15.89 47.00
N THR A 315 16.30 16.57 48.15
CA THR A 315 17.41 17.09 48.96
C THR A 315 18.21 15.98 49.63
N THR A 316 17.53 14.92 50.07
CA THR A 316 18.18 13.79 50.78
C THR A 316 19.02 12.92 49.84
N ALA A 317 18.75 12.96 48.52
CA ALA A 317 19.42 12.22 47.46
C ALA A 317 19.55 10.70 47.75
N ASN A 318 18.70 9.88 47.13
CA ASN A 318 18.75 8.43 47.29
C ASN A 318 19.17 7.75 45.97
N PRO A 319 20.23 6.92 45.94
CA PRO A 319 20.66 6.26 44.71
C PRO A 319 19.70 5.17 44.23
N LEU A 320 18.74 4.73 45.05
CA LEU A 320 17.80 3.64 44.72
C LEU A 320 16.61 4.10 43.87
N PHE A 321 16.22 5.39 43.93
CA PHE A 321 15.07 5.90 43.20
C PHE A 321 15.19 7.39 42.89
N THR A 322 14.43 7.84 41.90
CA THR A 322 14.19 9.26 41.61
C THR A 322 12.75 9.60 41.91
N ALA A 323 12.48 10.86 42.26
CA ALA A 323 11.13 11.34 42.54
C ALA A 323 10.79 12.52 41.63
N SER A 324 9.57 12.51 41.10
CA SER A 324 8.99 13.64 40.38
C SER A 324 7.52 13.79 40.76
N ARG A 325 6.90 14.92 40.43
CA ARG A 325 5.47 15.15 40.61
C ARG A 325 4.83 15.44 39.26
N THR A 326 3.65 14.87 39.02
CA THR A 326 2.87 15.21 37.83
C THR A 326 2.37 16.65 37.96
N PRO A 327 2.66 17.55 36.99
CA PRO A 327 2.31 18.96 37.08
C PRO A 327 0.84 19.19 37.42
N ALA A 328 0.57 20.17 38.30
CA ALA A 328 -0.77 20.52 38.79
C ALA A 328 -1.55 19.39 39.53
N THR A 329 -0.91 18.28 39.91
CA THR A 329 -1.54 17.21 40.73
C THR A 329 -0.83 17.02 42.07
N SER A 330 -1.50 16.47 43.08
CA SER A 330 -0.88 16.11 44.36
C SER A 330 -0.22 14.72 44.37
N ILE A 331 0.17 14.21 43.19
CA ILE A 331 0.71 12.85 43.00
C ILE A 331 2.21 12.91 42.71
N LEU A 332 3.00 12.39 43.66
CA LEU A 332 4.41 12.10 43.46
C LEU A 332 4.55 10.73 42.81
N THR A 333 5.43 10.62 41.83
CA THR A 333 5.84 9.36 41.20
C THR A 333 7.31 9.11 41.53
N LEU A 334 7.55 7.96 42.14
CA LEU A 334 8.86 7.44 42.49
C LEU A 334 9.23 6.37 41.45
N VAL A 335 10.44 6.45 40.89
CA VAL A 335 10.92 5.52 39.87
C VAL A 335 12.24 4.92 40.34
N ALA A 336 12.32 3.60 40.44
CA ALA A 336 13.55 2.91 40.81
C ALA A 336 14.67 3.20 39.80
N THR A 337 15.92 3.31 40.27
CA THR A 337 17.09 3.45 39.41
C THR A 337 17.56 2.10 38.87
N ALA A 338 17.32 1.01 39.62
CA ALA A 338 17.58 -0.35 39.17
C ALA A 338 16.45 -0.83 38.23
N PRO A 339 16.79 -1.39 37.05
CA PRO A 339 15.78 -1.81 36.07
C PRO A 339 15.06 -3.09 36.48
N GLY A 340 13.84 -3.24 35.96
CA GLY A 340 13.02 -4.45 36.09
C GLY A 340 12.68 -4.81 37.54
N ALA A 341 12.60 -6.11 37.81
CA ALA A 341 12.27 -6.67 39.11
C ALA A 341 13.22 -6.23 40.25
N SER A 342 14.47 -5.89 39.93
CA SER A 342 15.47 -5.48 40.92
C SER A 342 15.08 -4.19 41.66
N GLY A 343 14.31 -3.31 41.01
CA GLY A 343 13.78 -2.09 41.63
C GLY A 343 12.55 -2.33 42.51
N ALA A 344 11.89 -3.48 42.40
CA ALA A 344 10.62 -3.76 43.08
C ALA A 344 10.77 -4.02 44.58
N SER A 345 12.00 -4.29 45.05
CA SER A 345 12.28 -4.52 46.47
C SER A 345 12.46 -3.24 47.29
N ILE A 346 12.35 -2.06 46.68
CA ILE A 346 12.47 -0.77 47.39
C ILE A 346 11.24 -0.60 48.29
N PRO A 347 11.41 -0.50 49.63
CA PRO A 347 10.29 -0.33 50.53
C PRO A 347 9.66 1.05 50.40
N LEU A 348 8.33 1.11 50.53
CA LEU A 348 7.53 2.32 50.65
C LEU A 348 6.46 2.09 51.71
N THR A 349 6.53 2.82 52.82
CA THR A 349 5.51 2.77 53.87
C THR A 349 5.03 4.17 54.20
N TYR A 350 3.73 4.29 54.45
CA TYR A 350 3.09 5.49 54.99
C TYR A 350 2.49 5.13 56.34
N THR A 351 2.91 5.84 57.38
CA THR A 351 2.38 5.72 58.73
C THR A 351 1.57 6.98 59.02
N ASP A 352 0.26 6.80 58.99
CA ASP A 352 -0.74 7.79 59.36
C ASP A 352 -0.76 7.97 60.88
N ASN A 353 -0.75 9.22 61.35
CA ASN A 353 -0.80 9.57 62.77
C ASN A 353 -2.24 9.77 63.30
N GLY A 354 -3.27 9.47 62.51
CA GLY A 354 -4.64 9.25 63.00
C GLY A 354 -5.79 9.73 62.11
N ASP A 355 -5.50 10.44 61.02
CA ASP A 355 -6.51 11.23 60.28
C ASP A 355 -6.52 11.00 58.75
N GLY A 356 -5.58 10.26 58.19
CA GLY A 356 -5.60 9.76 56.81
C GLY A 356 -5.35 10.80 55.71
N GLY A 357 -4.23 11.52 55.75
CA GLY A 357 -3.88 12.59 54.80
C GLY A 357 -3.34 12.16 53.44
N ALA A 358 -2.81 10.93 53.31
CA ALA A 358 -2.17 10.45 52.08
C ALA A 358 -2.51 8.99 51.74
N VAL A 359 -2.26 8.63 50.48
CA VAL A 359 -2.34 7.24 49.99
C VAL A 359 -1.08 6.91 49.20
N ILE A 360 -0.50 5.75 49.47
CA ILE A 360 0.61 5.20 48.71
C ILE A 360 0.15 4.07 47.79
N SER A 361 0.84 3.86 46.67
CA SER A 361 0.63 2.68 45.84
C SER A 361 1.32 1.45 46.42
N GLY A 362 0.74 0.27 46.18
CA GLY A 362 1.35 -1.01 46.54
C GLY A 362 1.16 -1.38 48.00
N SER A 363 1.73 -2.51 48.40
CA SER A 363 1.60 -3.10 49.74
C SER A 363 2.93 -3.09 50.50
N GLY A 364 3.64 -1.96 50.49
CA GLY A 364 4.89 -1.80 51.25
C GLY A 364 6.17 -1.71 50.43
N THR A 365 6.12 -1.91 49.11
CA THR A 365 7.27 -1.76 48.19
C THR A 365 6.85 -1.14 46.87
N PHE A 366 7.82 -0.79 46.03
CA PHE A 366 7.58 -0.35 44.67
C PHE A 366 6.96 -1.48 43.83
N SER A 367 6.07 -1.11 42.91
CA SER A 367 5.39 -2.04 42.02
C SER A 367 6.15 -2.17 40.71
N TRP A 368 6.37 -3.42 40.29
CA TRP A 368 6.91 -3.74 38.97
C TRP A 368 6.02 -4.77 38.30
N GLN A 369 5.56 -4.46 37.10
CA GLN A 369 4.80 -5.40 36.31
C GLN A 369 5.73 -6.28 35.47
N ALA A 370 5.74 -7.58 35.75
CA ALA A 370 6.46 -8.56 34.95
C ALA A 370 5.82 -8.74 33.55
N PRO A 371 6.61 -9.08 32.52
CA PRO A 371 6.07 -9.45 31.22
C PRO A 371 5.20 -10.71 31.32
N ASP A 372 4.08 -10.71 30.59
CA ASP A 372 3.20 -11.87 30.43
C ASP A 372 3.12 -12.22 28.94
N LYS A 373 4.15 -12.96 28.48
CA LYS A 373 4.29 -13.36 27.07
C LYS A 373 3.19 -14.29 26.59
N THR A 374 2.59 -15.07 27.50
CA THR A 374 1.49 -15.98 27.16
C THR A 374 0.23 -15.17 26.85
N LEU A 375 -0.11 -14.21 27.70
CA LEU A 375 -1.22 -13.29 27.47
C LEU A 375 -0.97 -12.42 26.23
N TYR A 376 0.24 -11.89 26.07
CA TYR A 376 0.66 -11.14 24.88
C TYR A 376 0.38 -11.93 23.60
N ASN A 377 0.91 -13.15 23.49
CA ASN A 377 0.72 -14.00 22.30
C ASN A 377 -0.75 -14.33 22.03
N ASN A 378 -1.57 -14.48 23.09
CA ASN A 378 -3.03 -14.69 22.94
C ASN A 378 -3.72 -13.45 22.34
N ILE A 379 -3.39 -12.25 22.83
CA ILE A 379 -3.91 -10.98 22.30
C ILE A 379 -3.47 -10.80 20.84
N ILE A 380 -2.18 -10.99 20.54
CA ILE A 380 -1.63 -10.87 19.19
C ILE A 380 -2.33 -11.84 18.22
N ALA A 381 -2.55 -13.09 18.61
CA ALA A 381 -3.26 -14.06 17.77
C ALA A 381 -4.69 -13.61 17.42
N LYS A 382 -5.41 -13.00 18.37
CA LYS A 382 -6.76 -12.45 18.15
C LYS A 382 -6.75 -11.19 17.30
N LEU A 383 -5.75 -10.32 17.44
CA LEU A 383 -5.60 -9.14 16.57
C LEU A 383 -5.25 -9.58 15.14
N GLN A 384 -4.33 -10.53 14.98
CA GLN A 384 -3.93 -11.05 13.67
C GLN A 384 -5.02 -11.87 12.96
N SER A 385 -6.07 -12.30 13.68
CA SER A 385 -7.26 -12.91 13.05
C SER A 385 -8.16 -11.88 12.36
N LYS A 386 -7.99 -10.57 12.63
CA LYS A 386 -8.70 -9.48 11.93
C LYS A 386 -8.08 -9.24 10.55
N LYS A 387 -8.31 -10.19 9.65
CA LYS A 387 -7.77 -10.20 8.29
C LYS A 387 -8.24 -9.01 7.46
N MET A 388 -7.39 -8.57 6.55
CA MET A 388 -7.66 -7.48 5.63
C MET A 388 -8.27 -8.01 4.32
N GLU A 389 -9.33 -7.37 3.89
CA GLU A 389 -9.91 -7.51 2.57
C GLU A 389 -9.34 -6.41 1.66
N LEU A 390 -8.79 -6.79 0.51
CA LEU A 390 -8.21 -5.85 -0.47
C LEU A 390 -8.69 -6.19 -1.86
N TYR A 391 -8.82 -5.17 -2.70
CA TYR A 391 -9.17 -5.37 -4.10
C TYR A 391 -7.94 -5.59 -5.00
N PRO A 392 -8.10 -6.23 -6.17
CA PRO A 392 -6.97 -6.82 -6.89
C PRO A 392 -6.06 -5.86 -7.66
N SER A 393 -6.44 -4.62 -7.94
CA SER A 393 -5.74 -3.71 -8.87
C SER A 393 -4.23 -3.63 -8.63
N ALA A 394 -3.79 -3.43 -7.38
CA ALA A 394 -2.37 -3.38 -7.04
C ALA A 394 -1.66 -4.75 -7.13
N SER A 395 -2.35 -5.83 -6.75
CA SER A 395 -1.84 -7.19 -6.96
C SER A 395 -1.65 -7.46 -8.46
N MET A 396 -2.60 -7.04 -9.29
CA MET A 396 -2.54 -7.17 -10.74
C MET A 396 -1.41 -6.35 -11.35
N ALA A 397 -1.12 -5.15 -10.85
CA ALA A 397 0.07 -4.40 -11.28
C ALA A 397 1.35 -5.22 -11.04
N GLY A 398 1.44 -5.91 -9.90
CA GLY A 398 2.57 -6.77 -9.55
C GLY A 398 2.64 -8.01 -10.45
N ILE A 399 1.48 -8.60 -10.76
CA ILE A 399 1.36 -9.73 -11.69
C ILE A 399 1.77 -9.33 -13.10
N CYS A 400 1.35 -8.16 -13.60
CA CYS A 400 1.80 -7.63 -14.89
C CYS A 400 3.32 -7.50 -14.91
N ALA A 401 3.92 -6.85 -13.91
CA ALA A 401 5.38 -6.73 -13.83
C ALA A 401 6.10 -8.09 -13.78
N ARG A 402 5.56 -9.05 -13.03
CA ARG A 402 6.11 -10.41 -12.94
C ARG A 402 6.01 -11.15 -14.27
N VAL A 403 4.86 -11.11 -14.94
CA VAL A 403 4.62 -11.80 -16.21
C VAL A 403 5.46 -11.19 -17.33
N ASP A 404 5.48 -9.85 -17.44
CA ASP A 404 6.26 -9.14 -18.45
C ASP A 404 7.74 -9.51 -18.37
N ARG A 405 8.31 -9.51 -17.16
CA ARG A 405 9.72 -9.88 -16.94
C ARG A 405 10.02 -11.34 -17.30
N GLN A 406 9.06 -12.24 -17.13
CA GLN A 406 9.26 -13.67 -17.36
C GLN A 406 8.93 -14.12 -18.79
N ARG A 407 7.98 -13.46 -19.45
CA ARG A 407 7.32 -13.96 -20.67
C ARG A 407 7.05 -12.87 -21.72
N GLY A 408 7.42 -11.62 -21.44
CA GLY A 408 7.14 -10.47 -22.30
C GLY A 408 5.72 -9.91 -22.13
N VAL A 409 5.55 -8.64 -22.49
CA VAL A 409 4.28 -7.90 -22.37
C VAL A 409 3.14 -8.49 -23.23
N TRP A 410 3.49 -9.23 -24.27
CA TRP A 410 2.56 -9.94 -25.16
C TRP A 410 1.94 -11.19 -24.51
N LYS A 411 2.43 -11.65 -23.36
CA LYS A 411 1.82 -12.76 -22.63
C LYS A 411 0.68 -12.24 -21.77
N ALA A 412 -0.51 -12.83 -21.94
CA ALA A 412 -1.67 -12.53 -21.09
C ALA A 412 -1.34 -12.71 -19.59
N PRO A 413 -1.59 -11.72 -18.72
CA PRO A 413 -1.40 -11.79 -17.26
C PRO A 413 -2.53 -12.57 -16.57
N ALA A 414 -2.92 -13.72 -17.15
CA ALA A 414 -3.97 -14.62 -16.69
C ALA A 414 -3.46 -16.06 -16.63
N ASN A 415 -4.18 -16.91 -15.89
CA ASN A 415 -3.74 -18.23 -15.44
C ASN A 415 -2.44 -18.13 -14.60
N VAL A 416 -2.41 -17.16 -13.69
CA VAL A 416 -1.29 -16.87 -12.79
C VAL A 416 -1.81 -16.78 -11.36
N ASP A 417 -1.04 -17.31 -10.40
CA ASP A 417 -1.36 -17.29 -8.98
C ASP A 417 -1.34 -15.87 -8.39
N VAL A 418 -2.27 -15.58 -7.47
CA VAL A 418 -2.26 -14.35 -6.67
C VAL A 418 -1.68 -14.66 -5.28
N ARG A 419 -0.53 -14.06 -4.96
CA ARG A 419 0.21 -14.29 -3.71
C ARG A 419 -0.33 -13.44 -2.57
N GLY A 420 -0.24 -13.95 -1.35
CA GLY A 420 -0.73 -13.26 -0.14
C GLY A 420 -2.27 -13.29 0.01
N VAL A 421 -2.95 -14.14 -0.77
CA VAL A 421 -4.41 -14.27 -0.78
C VAL A 421 -4.81 -15.64 -0.26
N ILE A 422 -5.75 -15.64 0.69
CA ILE A 422 -6.37 -16.87 1.20
C ILE A 422 -7.41 -17.36 0.19
N LYS A 423 -8.38 -16.50 -0.18
CA LYS A 423 -9.41 -16.76 -1.19
C LYS A 423 -10.10 -15.48 -1.66
N PRO A 424 -10.75 -15.47 -2.84
CA PRO A 424 -11.74 -14.46 -3.21
C PRO A 424 -12.87 -14.38 -2.17
N VAL A 425 -13.41 -13.18 -1.93
CA VAL A 425 -14.54 -12.98 -1.01
C VAL A 425 -15.82 -13.59 -1.60
N VAL A 426 -16.04 -13.38 -2.90
CA VAL A 426 -17.15 -13.97 -3.65
C VAL A 426 -16.64 -15.15 -4.48
N ALA A 427 -17.29 -16.31 -4.34
CA ALA A 427 -16.99 -17.46 -5.18
C ALA A 427 -17.74 -17.32 -6.51
N VAL A 428 -16.99 -17.12 -7.60
CA VAL A 428 -17.56 -16.91 -8.93
C VAL A 428 -17.65 -18.23 -9.69
N SER A 429 -18.86 -18.61 -10.12
CA SER A 429 -19.11 -19.78 -10.96
C SER A 429 -18.67 -19.54 -12.42
N ALA A 430 -18.78 -20.55 -13.28
CA ALA A 430 -18.48 -20.37 -14.71
C ALA A 430 -19.57 -19.54 -15.40
N GLU A 431 -20.81 -19.72 -14.96
CA GLU A 431 -22.01 -19.04 -15.41
C GLU A 431 -21.95 -17.55 -15.04
N ASP A 432 -21.65 -17.25 -13.77
CA ASP A 432 -21.46 -15.87 -13.29
C ASP A 432 -20.34 -15.16 -14.05
N GLN A 433 -19.22 -15.85 -14.26
CA GLN A 433 -18.11 -15.30 -15.03
C GLN A 433 -18.53 -14.99 -16.48
N GLY A 434 -19.39 -15.81 -17.08
CA GLY A 434 -19.93 -15.55 -18.41
C GLY A 434 -20.61 -14.18 -18.50
N LEU A 435 -21.36 -13.80 -17.46
CA LEU A 435 -22.05 -12.50 -17.35
C LEU A 435 -21.07 -11.33 -17.17
N LEU A 436 -19.94 -11.54 -16.50
CA LEU A 436 -18.90 -10.52 -16.30
C LEU A 436 -18.00 -10.34 -17.53
N ASN A 437 -17.79 -11.42 -18.28
CA ASN A 437 -16.80 -11.50 -19.35
C ASN A 437 -17.10 -10.57 -20.54
N VAL A 438 -18.37 -10.41 -20.97
CA VAL A 438 -18.82 -9.33 -21.87
C VAL A 438 -20.28 -9.06 -21.56
N ASP A 439 -20.62 -7.79 -21.33
CA ASP A 439 -22.01 -7.36 -21.26
C ASP A 439 -22.65 -7.24 -22.66
N PRO A 440 -23.82 -7.84 -22.92
CA PRO A 440 -24.49 -7.74 -24.22
C PRO A 440 -24.89 -6.30 -24.62
N THR A 441 -25.10 -5.41 -23.65
CA THR A 441 -25.59 -4.04 -23.90
C THR A 441 -24.45 -3.03 -24.01
N SER A 442 -23.59 -2.94 -23.00
CA SER A 442 -22.49 -1.99 -22.94
C SER A 442 -21.21 -2.48 -23.62
N GLY A 443 -21.08 -3.79 -23.87
CA GLY A 443 -19.86 -4.39 -24.41
C GLY A 443 -18.69 -4.46 -23.43
N LYS A 444 -18.89 -4.02 -22.18
CA LYS A 444 -17.83 -3.89 -21.18
C LYS A 444 -17.49 -5.24 -20.53
N SER A 445 -16.21 -5.46 -20.28
CA SER A 445 -15.69 -6.67 -19.62
C SER A 445 -15.15 -6.40 -18.23
N ILE A 446 -15.29 -7.40 -17.36
CA ILE A 446 -14.66 -7.46 -16.03
C ILE A 446 -13.92 -8.80 -15.92
N ASN A 447 -12.65 -8.76 -15.53
CA ASN A 447 -11.85 -9.96 -15.33
C ASN A 447 -12.07 -10.53 -13.93
N VAL A 448 -12.00 -11.86 -13.78
CA VAL A 448 -12.32 -12.52 -12.52
C VAL A 448 -11.08 -13.20 -11.93
N ILE A 449 -10.91 -13.12 -10.61
CA ILE A 449 -9.99 -13.99 -9.85
C ILE A 449 -10.81 -15.13 -9.24
N ARG A 450 -10.42 -16.38 -9.54
CA ARG A 450 -11.15 -17.58 -9.13
C ARG A 450 -10.28 -18.53 -8.33
N PHE A 451 -10.90 -19.20 -7.36
CA PHE A 451 -10.27 -20.30 -6.66
C PHE A 451 -10.50 -21.60 -7.42
N PHE A 452 -9.41 -22.33 -7.67
CA PHE A 452 -9.44 -23.66 -8.25
C PHE A 452 -8.83 -24.65 -7.28
N GLN A 453 -9.56 -25.73 -6.98
CA GLN A 453 -9.05 -26.79 -6.13
C GLN A 453 -7.76 -27.38 -6.72
N GLY A 454 -6.71 -27.50 -5.91
CA GLY A 454 -5.39 -27.97 -6.32
C GLY A 454 -4.50 -26.94 -7.04
N LYS A 455 -5.04 -25.80 -7.51
CA LYS A 455 -4.26 -24.72 -8.15
C LYS A 455 -4.24 -23.40 -7.36
N GLY A 456 -5.16 -23.23 -6.41
CA GLY A 456 -5.26 -22.02 -5.61
C GLY A 456 -5.99 -20.88 -6.32
N ASN A 457 -5.66 -19.64 -5.96
CA ASN A 457 -6.30 -18.42 -6.46
C ASN A 457 -5.62 -17.97 -7.76
N LEU A 458 -6.33 -18.03 -8.88
CA LEU A 458 -5.80 -17.67 -10.20
C LEU A 458 -6.52 -16.46 -10.77
N VAL A 459 -5.77 -15.56 -11.41
CA VAL A 459 -6.33 -14.57 -12.33
C VAL A 459 -6.90 -15.30 -13.54
N TRP A 460 -8.18 -15.13 -13.83
CA TRP A 460 -8.92 -15.91 -14.81
C TRP A 460 -9.62 -15.05 -15.85
N GLY A 461 -8.97 -13.99 -16.31
CA GLY A 461 -9.40 -13.11 -17.39
C GLY A 461 -8.27 -12.20 -17.85
N ALA A 462 -8.26 -11.82 -19.14
CA ALA A 462 -7.24 -10.95 -19.73
C ALA A 462 -7.83 -9.94 -20.72
N ARG A 463 -9.08 -9.51 -20.51
CA ARG A 463 -9.77 -8.54 -21.35
C ARG A 463 -9.58 -7.11 -20.85
N THR A 464 -9.47 -6.16 -21.77
CA THR A 464 -9.61 -4.74 -21.46
C THR A 464 -11.08 -4.42 -21.14
N LEU A 465 -11.41 -3.18 -20.80
CA LEU A 465 -12.81 -2.78 -20.66
C LEU A 465 -13.56 -2.83 -22.00
N ALA A 466 -12.85 -2.81 -23.15
CA ALA A 466 -13.40 -2.93 -24.49
C ALA A 466 -13.66 -4.40 -24.89
N GLY A 467 -14.54 -5.07 -24.15
CA GLY A 467 -14.79 -6.50 -24.24
C GLY A 467 -15.31 -7.03 -25.56
N ASN A 468 -16.17 -6.25 -26.21
CA ASN A 468 -16.78 -6.58 -27.50
C ASN A 468 -15.95 -6.09 -28.71
N ASP A 469 -14.88 -5.33 -28.48
CA ASP A 469 -13.99 -4.87 -29.53
C ASP A 469 -13.26 -6.06 -30.18
N ASN A 470 -12.97 -6.00 -31.48
CA ASN A 470 -12.29 -7.09 -32.21
C ASN A 470 -10.77 -6.90 -32.28
N GLU A 471 -10.29 -5.67 -32.10
CA GLU A 471 -8.88 -5.28 -32.14
C GLU A 471 -8.29 -5.21 -30.73
N TRP A 472 -8.99 -4.51 -29.82
CA TRP A 472 -8.46 -4.08 -28.52
C TRP A 472 -9.02 -4.84 -27.32
N ARG A 473 -9.64 -6.01 -27.57
CA ARG A 473 -10.25 -6.85 -26.54
C ARG A 473 -9.30 -7.26 -25.43
N TYR A 474 -8.03 -7.48 -25.73
CA TYR A 474 -7.11 -8.20 -24.85
C TYR A 474 -6.03 -7.28 -24.30
N ILE A 475 -5.81 -7.36 -22.98
CA ILE A 475 -4.77 -6.65 -22.25
C ILE A 475 -3.38 -6.83 -22.89
N PRO A 476 -2.89 -8.05 -23.18
CA PRO A 476 -1.56 -8.22 -23.78
C PRO A 476 -1.43 -7.57 -25.16
N VAL A 477 -2.52 -7.50 -25.94
CA VAL A 477 -2.51 -6.87 -27.25
C VAL A 477 -2.37 -5.35 -27.09
N ARG A 478 -3.21 -4.71 -26.28
CA ARG A 478 -3.11 -3.26 -26.06
C ARG A 478 -1.77 -2.87 -25.43
N ARG A 479 -1.32 -3.59 -24.41
CA ARG A 479 -0.05 -3.29 -23.72
C ARG A 479 1.17 -3.52 -24.62
N LEU A 480 1.12 -4.49 -25.54
CA LEU A 480 2.16 -4.66 -26.55
C LEU A 480 2.24 -3.44 -27.48
N TYR A 481 1.09 -2.95 -27.96
CA TYR A 481 1.06 -1.75 -28.81
C TYR A 481 1.60 -0.52 -28.08
N ILE A 482 1.16 -0.27 -26.84
CA ILE A 482 1.70 0.82 -26.01
C ILE A 482 3.23 0.73 -25.89
N PHE A 483 3.75 -0.46 -25.58
CA PHE A 483 5.18 -0.69 -25.45
C PHE A 483 5.96 -0.43 -26.75
N VAL A 484 5.44 -0.88 -27.90
CA VAL A 484 6.07 -0.68 -29.20
C VAL A 484 5.98 0.79 -29.63
N GLU A 485 4.81 1.41 -29.51
CA GLU A 485 4.56 2.82 -29.85
C GLU A 485 5.53 3.72 -29.08
N GLU A 486 5.65 3.54 -27.77
CA GLU A 486 6.51 4.39 -26.93
C GLU A 486 8.01 4.11 -27.17
N SER A 487 8.41 2.84 -27.37
CA SER A 487 9.80 2.50 -27.71
C SER A 487 10.23 3.12 -29.04
N VAL A 488 9.37 3.04 -30.07
CA VAL A 488 9.64 3.61 -31.39
C VAL A 488 9.68 5.13 -31.31
N LYS A 489 8.73 5.76 -30.63
CA LYS A 489 8.66 7.21 -30.44
C LYS A 489 9.97 7.75 -29.85
N LYS A 490 10.41 7.24 -28.68
CA LYS A 490 11.68 7.68 -28.05
C LYS A 490 12.90 7.41 -28.93
N ALA A 491 12.95 6.27 -29.61
CA ALA A 491 14.08 5.93 -30.47
C ALA A 491 14.15 6.74 -31.77
N THR A 492 13.03 7.35 -32.20
CA THR A 492 12.97 8.20 -33.40
C THR A 492 13.14 9.69 -33.11
N GLU A 493 13.30 10.10 -31.84
CA GLU A 493 13.44 11.51 -31.46
C GLU A 493 14.68 12.19 -32.07
N PHE A 494 15.78 11.44 -32.26
CA PHE A 494 16.97 11.99 -32.92
C PHE A 494 16.73 12.44 -34.37
N VAL A 495 15.65 11.98 -35.00
CA VAL A 495 15.29 12.31 -36.39
C VAL A 495 14.74 13.73 -36.49
N VAL A 496 14.28 14.31 -35.37
CA VAL A 496 13.81 15.70 -35.35
C VAL A 496 14.97 16.62 -35.75
N PHE A 497 14.76 17.42 -36.81
CA PHE A 497 15.74 18.30 -37.45
C PHE A 497 16.84 17.62 -38.29
N GLU A 498 16.77 16.31 -38.52
CA GLU A 498 17.61 15.66 -39.54
C GLU A 498 17.10 16.02 -40.96
N PRO A 499 17.97 15.99 -41.99
CA PRO A 499 17.54 16.13 -43.38
C PRO A 499 16.45 15.12 -43.74
N ASN A 500 15.30 15.60 -44.23
CA ASN A 500 14.18 14.77 -44.66
C ASN A 500 14.45 14.14 -46.04
N ASP A 501 15.40 13.21 -46.08
CA ASP A 501 15.88 12.54 -47.28
C ASP A 501 15.84 11.01 -47.19
N ALA A 502 16.16 10.35 -48.31
CA ALA A 502 16.12 8.89 -48.42
C ALA A 502 17.05 8.16 -47.44
N ASN A 503 18.15 8.78 -47.01
CA ASN A 503 19.08 8.15 -46.06
C ASN A 503 18.48 8.13 -44.66
N THR A 504 17.90 9.25 -44.23
CA THR A 504 17.16 9.34 -42.97
C THR A 504 16.00 8.35 -42.95
N TRP A 505 15.25 8.25 -44.05
CA TRP A 505 14.14 7.31 -44.16
C TRP A 505 14.57 5.86 -44.03
N LEU A 506 15.63 5.48 -44.74
CA LEU A 506 16.17 4.11 -44.69
C LEU A 506 16.67 3.78 -43.28
N ARG A 507 17.33 4.73 -42.61
CA ARG A 507 17.78 4.56 -41.22
C ARG A 507 16.60 4.29 -40.30
N VAL A 508 15.57 5.13 -40.31
CA VAL A 508 14.35 4.93 -39.49
C VAL A 508 13.67 3.60 -39.79
N LYS A 509 13.50 3.26 -41.08
CA LYS A 509 12.93 1.99 -41.51
C LYS A 509 13.67 0.80 -40.91
N THR A 510 14.98 0.75 -41.11
CA THR A 510 15.81 -0.38 -40.65
C THR A 510 15.83 -0.49 -39.12
N MET A 511 15.80 0.63 -38.39
CA MET A 511 15.71 0.62 -36.93
C MET A 511 14.43 -0.07 -36.44
N ILE A 512 13.28 0.32 -37.00
CA ILE A 512 11.98 -0.21 -36.61
C ILE A 512 11.85 -1.67 -37.06
N GLU A 513 12.27 -2.01 -38.29
CA GLU A 513 12.23 -3.39 -38.78
C GLU A 513 13.09 -4.33 -37.93
N ASN A 514 14.27 -3.91 -37.50
CA ASN A 514 15.13 -4.71 -36.62
C ASN A 514 14.49 -4.94 -35.26
N PHE A 515 13.85 -3.92 -34.68
CA PHE A 515 13.15 -4.03 -33.40
C PHE A 515 11.97 -5.00 -33.48
N LEU A 516 11.10 -4.84 -34.49
CA LEU A 516 9.95 -5.72 -34.69
C LEU A 516 10.36 -7.14 -35.07
N SER A 517 11.48 -7.31 -35.78
CA SER A 517 12.05 -8.63 -36.07
C SER A 517 12.46 -9.37 -34.80
N ASN A 518 13.06 -8.67 -33.83
CA ASN A 518 13.42 -9.27 -32.54
C ASN A 518 12.15 -9.68 -31.77
N LEU A 519 11.14 -8.82 -31.71
CA LEU A 519 9.85 -9.14 -31.08
C LEU A 519 9.16 -10.34 -31.75
N TRP A 520 9.21 -10.43 -33.08
CA TRP A 520 8.68 -11.60 -33.80
C TRP A 520 9.45 -12.88 -33.45
N ARG A 521 10.79 -12.83 -33.39
CA ARG A 521 11.62 -13.98 -32.97
C ARG A 521 11.34 -14.41 -31.52
N ASP A 522 11.01 -13.47 -30.65
CA ASP A 522 10.61 -13.73 -29.27
C ASP A 522 9.15 -14.23 -29.13
N GLY A 523 8.42 -14.30 -30.24
CA GLY A 523 7.04 -14.81 -30.30
C GLY A 523 5.98 -13.79 -29.88
N ALA A 524 6.31 -12.49 -29.89
CA ALA A 524 5.35 -11.41 -29.59
C ALA A 524 4.36 -11.16 -30.74
N LEU A 525 4.83 -11.38 -31.97
CA LEU A 525 4.07 -11.16 -33.20
C LEU A 525 3.71 -12.49 -33.86
N ALA A 526 2.50 -12.57 -34.41
CA ALA A 526 1.96 -13.72 -35.10
C ALA A 526 2.34 -13.69 -36.59
N GLY A 527 2.76 -14.82 -37.13
CA GLY A 527 3.13 -14.95 -38.55
C GLY A 527 4.20 -16.01 -38.73
N SER A 528 4.13 -16.77 -39.81
CA SER A 528 5.14 -17.77 -40.14
C SER A 528 6.41 -17.15 -40.73
N LYS A 529 6.29 -15.91 -41.23
CA LYS A 529 7.37 -15.09 -41.77
C LYS A 529 7.23 -13.65 -41.27
N ALA A 530 8.33 -12.89 -41.30
CA ALA A 530 8.37 -11.53 -40.80
C ALA A 530 7.37 -10.61 -41.54
N GLU A 531 7.20 -10.80 -42.85
CA GLU A 531 6.31 -9.99 -43.69
C GLU A 531 4.82 -10.22 -43.41
N GLU A 532 4.48 -11.37 -42.81
CA GLU A 532 3.12 -11.66 -42.30
C GLU A 532 2.92 -11.03 -40.92
N ALA A 533 3.99 -10.87 -40.15
CA ALA A 533 3.97 -10.42 -38.77
C ALA A 533 3.98 -8.91 -38.62
N PHE A 534 4.71 -8.19 -39.48
CA PHE A 534 4.74 -6.74 -39.47
C PHE A 534 5.16 -6.15 -40.82
N PHE A 535 4.92 -4.85 -40.99
CA PHE A 535 5.48 -4.07 -42.09
C PHE A 535 5.88 -2.67 -41.60
N VAL A 536 6.90 -2.09 -42.24
CA VAL A 536 7.31 -0.70 -42.04
C VAL A 536 7.43 -0.03 -43.40
N ARG A 537 6.62 1.00 -43.65
CA ARG A 537 6.64 1.77 -44.89
C ARG A 537 7.03 3.20 -44.61
N ILE A 538 7.95 3.71 -45.43
CA ILE A 538 8.41 5.09 -45.41
C ILE A 538 8.96 5.44 -46.80
N GLY A 539 8.64 6.64 -47.28
CA GLY A 539 9.27 7.24 -48.46
C GLY A 539 8.31 8.00 -49.37
N LEU A 540 8.89 8.79 -50.27
CA LEU A 540 8.16 9.53 -51.30
C LEU A 540 7.42 8.59 -52.26
N GLY A 541 6.13 8.84 -52.47
CA GLY A 541 5.25 7.99 -53.27
C GLY A 541 4.85 6.68 -52.60
N LYS A 542 5.23 6.47 -51.33
CA LYS A 542 4.78 5.35 -50.49
C LYS A 542 3.88 5.82 -49.35
N THR A 543 4.45 6.63 -48.46
CA THR A 543 3.74 7.21 -47.30
C THR A 543 3.69 8.73 -47.33
N MET A 544 4.54 9.37 -48.15
CA MET A 544 4.67 10.82 -48.24
C MET A 544 4.49 11.29 -49.68
N THR A 545 3.92 12.49 -49.83
CA THR A 545 3.85 13.26 -51.06
C THR A 545 5.00 14.29 -51.13
N PRO A 546 5.26 14.92 -52.29
CA PRO A 546 6.20 16.04 -52.35
C PRO A 546 5.82 17.19 -51.41
N LEU A 547 4.52 17.42 -51.19
CA LEU A 547 4.05 18.45 -50.27
C LEU A 547 4.40 18.12 -48.82
N ASP A 548 4.26 16.87 -48.39
CA ASP A 548 4.67 16.44 -47.05
C ASP A 548 6.15 16.74 -46.80
N ILE A 549 7.01 16.49 -47.79
CA ILE A 549 8.45 16.78 -47.69
C ILE A 549 8.71 18.30 -47.59
N LEU A 550 8.05 19.10 -48.42
CA LEU A 550 8.18 20.56 -48.40
C LEU A 550 7.67 21.17 -47.09
N GLU A 551 6.66 20.56 -46.47
CA GLU A 551 6.14 20.94 -45.16
C GLU A 551 6.93 20.33 -43.99
N GLY A 552 8.02 19.59 -44.28
CA GLY A 552 8.89 19.00 -43.25
C GLY A 552 8.29 17.80 -42.52
N ARG A 553 7.26 17.16 -43.08
CA ARG A 553 6.61 15.96 -42.50
C ARG A 553 7.35 14.70 -42.93
N LEU A 554 7.64 13.83 -41.96
CA LEU A 554 8.12 12.48 -42.19
C LEU A 554 7.05 11.51 -41.67
N ILE A 555 6.45 10.72 -42.57
CA ILE A 555 5.34 9.81 -42.24
C ILE A 555 5.81 8.36 -42.34
N VAL A 556 5.74 7.65 -41.22
CA VAL A 556 6.04 6.21 -41.12
C VAL A 556 4.75 5.45 -40.86
N GLU A 557 4.45 4.46 -41.71
CA GLU A 557 3.32 3.55 -41.52
C GLU A 557 3.86 2.22 -40.98
N ILE A 558 3.39 1.82 -39.81
CA ILE A 558 3.82 0.60 -39.13
C ILE A 558 2.59 -0.27 -38.87
N GLY A 559 2.60 -1.50 -39.36
CA GLY A 559 1.60 -2.51 -39.04
C GLY A 559 2.24 -3.69 -38.32
N MET A 560 1.56 -4.25 -37.34
CA MET A 560 2.01 -5.43 -36.60
C MET A 560 0.83 -6.37 -36.31
N ALA A 561 1.08 -7.68 -36.26
CA ALA A 561 0.10 -8.70 -35.94
C ALA A 561 0.37 -9.25 -34.54
N ALA A 562 -0.25 -8.70 -33.51
CA ALA A 562 -0.06 -9.17 -32.13
C ALA A 562 -0.62 -10.60 -31.92
N VAL A 563 0.08 -11.43 -31.15
CA VAL A 563 -0.44 -12.74 -30.72
C VAL A 563 -1.64 -12.57 -29.78
N ARG A 564 -2.73 -13.30 -30.06
CA ARG A 564 -3.94 -13.31 -29.24
C ARG A 564 -3.95 -14.53 -28.30
N PRO A 565 -4.41 -14.39 -27.04
CA PRO A 565 -4.53 -15.52 -26.14
C PRO A 565 -5.65 -16.49 -26.56
N ALA A 566 -5.42 -17.79 -26.40
CA ALA A 566 -6.47 -18.80 -26.55
C ALA A 566 -7.34 -18.82 -25.28
N GLU A 567 -8.50 -18.16 -25.34
CA GLU A 567 -9.43 -18.04 -24.21
C GLU A 567 -10.38 -19.26 -24.08
N PHE A 568 -10.79 -19.84 -25.20
CA PHE A 568 -11.71 -20.98 -25.24
C PHE A 568 -11.05 -22.18 -25.92
N ILE A 569 -11.05 -23.33 -25.24
CA ILE A 569 -10.57 -24.61 -25.79
C ILE A 569 -11.78 -25.53 -25.90
N ILE A 570 -12.17 -25.88 -27.14
CA ILE A 570 -13.33 -26.72 -27.42
C ILE A 570 -12.84 -28.09 -27.86
N LEU A 571 -13.03 -29.11 -27.02
CA LEU A 571 -12.72 -30.50 -27.34
C LEU A 571 -13.96 -31.16 -27.95
N LYS A 572 -13.89 -31.51 -29.24
CA LYS A 572 -14.97 -32.21 -29.95
C LYS A 572 -14.64 -33.69 -30.02
N PHE A 573 -15.39 -34.51 -29.28
CA PHE A 573 -15.29 -35.96 -29.34
C PHE A 573 -16.30 -36.51 -30.33
N SER A 574 -15.84 -37.39 -31.24
CA SER A 574 -16.70 -38.18 -32.11
C SER A 574 -16.45 -39.65 -31.85
N HIS A 575 -17.50 -40.43 -31.65
CA HIS A 575 -17.38 -41.88 -31.62
C HIS A 575 -17.10 -42.38 -33.04
N LYS A 576 -15.88 -42.85 -33.29
CA LYS A 576 -15.53 -43.51 -34.54
C LYS A 576 -15.93 -44.98 -34.44
N LEU A 577 -16.85 -45.43 -35.29
CA LEU A 577 -17.19 -46.85 -35.39
C LEU A 577 -15.96 -47.62 -35.87
N GLN A 578 -15.76 -48.81 -35.32
CA GLN A 578 -14.65 -49.70 -35.67
C GLN A 578 -14.73 -50.04 -37.17
N GLU A 579 -13.74 -49.62 -37.95
CA GLU A 579 -13.68 -49.85 -39.41
C GLU A 579 -13.06 -51.21 -39.77
N SER A 580 -12.58 -51.98 -38.77
CA SER A 580 -12.12 -53.37 -38.88
C SER A 580 -12.07 -54.06 -37.52
#